data_AF-A0A4R8TGC3-F1
#
_entry.id   AF-A0A4R8TGC3-F1
#
_cell.length_a   1.000
_cell.length_b   1.000
_cell.length_c   1.000
_cell.angle_alpha   90.00
_cell.angle_beta   90.00
_cell.angle_gamma   90.00
#
_symmetry.space_group_name_H-M   'P 1'
#
loop_
_entity.id
_entity.type
_entity.pdbx_description
1 polymer ?
#
loop_
_entity_poly.entity_id
_entity_poly.type
_entity_poly.pdbx_seq_one_letter_code
_entity_poly.pdbx_strand_id
1 'polypeptide(L)'
;MLCYDIDDASLRLILEMQMEDLADIKRRSKGKHREDEHPDSEVAIAMYMSEIENRARFASDRTMCMSIAQANHRDGHIVSAIVEQEEQAVRDRELAVFLSQRSQNNQSRDEDHDEDENVTLSQPVCYPSDGGIQQPATSASDEFLRKLHIMYMDANAGDDDDTISSQPESSSWGSSRLRPMSDTSGSGRRDVRRCTSCLNEHPFTSVARCPCGH
;
A
#
# COMPACT_ATOMS: atom_id res chain seq x y z
N MET A 1 -5.50 20.14 -10.06
CA MET A 1 -6.85 19.57 -10.20
C MET A 1 -6.64 18.16 -10.72
N LEU A 2 -6.54 17.17 -9.82
CA LEU A 2 -6.43 15.77 -10.22
C LEU A 2 -7.81 15.37 -10.75
N CYS A 3 -7.87 14.95 -12.00
CA CYS A 3 -9.09 14.45 -12.62
C CYS A 3 -9.39 13.10 -11.97
N TYR A 4 -10.20 13.10 -10.90
CA TYR A 4 -10.50 11.91 -10.09
C TYR A 4 -11.39 10.89 -10.83
N ASP A 5 -11.79 11.17 -12.07
CA ASP A 5 -12.69 10.35 -12.88
C ASP A 5 -11.97 9.62 -14.04
N ILE A 6 -10.64 9.76 -14.19
CA ILE A 6 -9.87 9.07 -15.23
C ILE A 6 -9.07 7.95 -14.58
N ASP A 7 -9.31 6.71 -15.01
CA ASP A 7 -8.53 5.56 -14.57
C ASP A 7 -7.07 5.64 -15.03
N ASP A 8 -6.15 4.97 -14.33
CA ASP A 8 -4.72 5.06 -14.62
C ASP A 8 -4.37 4.61 -16.05
N ALA A 9 -5.15 3.71 -16.66
CA ALA A 9 -4.90 3.26 -18.02
C ALA A 9 -5.31 4.31 -19.05
N SER A 10 -6.47 4.94 -18.86
CA SER A 10 -6.91 6.07 -19.68
C SER A 10 -5.98 7.27 -19.52
N LEU A 11 -5.53 7.59 -18.30
CA LEU A 11 -4.60 8.69 -18.05
C LEU A 11 -3.29 8.51 -18.83
N ARG A 12 -2.71 7.30 -18.77
CA ARG A 12 -1.49 6.97 -19.51
C ARG A 12 -1.70 7.10 -21.03
N LEU A 13 -2.82 6.62 -21.56
CA LEU A 13 -3.12 6.74 -22.98
C LEU A 13 -3.24 8.21 -23.42
N ILE A 14 -3.92 9.04 -22.62
CA ILE A 14 -4.04 10.48 -22.88
C ILE A 14 -2.66 11.14 -22.93
N LEU A 15 -1.77 10.81 -21.98
CA LEU A 15 -0.41 11.36 -21.95
C LEU A 15 0.41 10.91 -23.16
N GLU A 16 0.32 9.65 -23.58
CA GLU A 16 0.97 9.15 -24.81
C GLU A 16 0.49 9.91 -26.06
N MET A 17 -0.82 10.09 -26.22
CA MET A 17 -1.39 10.83 -27.34
C MET A 17 -0.87 12.28 -27.38
N GLN A 18 -0.82 12.95 -26.22
CA GLN A 18 -0.29 14.31 -26.13
C GLN A 18 1.21 14.39 -26.46
N MET A 19 2.00 13.38 -26.09
CA MET A 19 3.42 13.31 -26.47
C MET A 19 3.59 13.14 -28.00
N GLU A 20 2.77 12.29 -28.62
CA GLU A 20 2.77 12.10 -30.07
C GLU A 20 2.40 13.41 -30.80
N ASP A 21 1.32 14.07 -30.37
CA ASP A 21 0.87 15.34 -30.93
C ASP A 21 1.95 16.42 -30.87
N LEU A 22 2.66 16.55 -29.73
CA LEU A 22 3.74 17.51 -29.58
C LEU A 22 4.96 17.17 -30.44
N ALA A 23 5.30 15.89 -30.55
CA ALA A 23 6.38 15.44 -31.44
C ALA A 23 6.05 15.76 -32.91
N ASP A 24 4.78 15.62 -33.30
CA ASP A 24 4.28 15.95 -34.62
C ASP A 24 4.27 17.45 -34.90
N ILE A 25 3.82 18.27 -33.93
CA ILE A 25 3.89 19.73 -34.01
C ILE A 25 5.33 20.19 -34.20
N LYS A 26 6.26 19.65 -33.41
CA LYS A 26 7.69 19.96 -33.50
C LYS A 26 8.30 19.54 -34.84
N ARG A 27 7.87 18.42 -35.41
CA ARG A 27 8.33 17.95 -36.73
C ARG A 27 7.82 18.83 -37.86
N ARG A 28 6.59 19.35 -37.73
CA ARG A 28 5.92 20.19 -38.74
C ARG A 28 6.31 21.66 -38.62
N SER A 29 6.84 22.10 -37.48
CA SER A 29 7.33 23.48 -37.29
C SER A 29 8.63 23.69 -38.07
N LYS A 30 8.52 24.15 -39.32
CA LYS A 30 9.67 24.61 -40.09
C LYS A 30 10.04 26.02 -39.61
N GLY A 31 11.20 26.16 -38.97
CA GLY A 31 11.69 27.40 -38.38
C GLY A 31 11.69 28.56 -39.39
N LYS A 32 10.88 29.58 -39.13
CA LYS A 32 10.88 30.87 -39.81
C LYS A 32 11.33 31.98 -38.85
N HIS A 33 12.28 31.68 -37.99
CA HIS A 33 12.81 32.62 -37.01
C HIS A 33 14.29 32.90 -37.31
N ARG A 34 14.81 34.05 -36.85
CA ARG A 34 16.22 34.42 -37.00
C ARG A 34 17.06 33.50 -36.11
N GLU A 35 18.29 33.18 -36.51
CA GLU A 35 19.15 32.19 -35.84
C GLU A 35 19.40 32.47 -34.34
N ASP A 36 19.28 33.73 -33.91
CA ASP A 36 19.46 34.17 -32.51
C ASP A 36 18.14 34.31 -31.72
N GLU A 37 16.98 33.99 -32.32
CA GLU A 37 15.66 34.23 -31.75
C GLU A 37 14.91 32.93 -31.52
N HIS A 38 14.82 32.48 -30.26
CA HIS A 38 13.94 31.37 -29.89
C HIS A 38 12.50 31.88 -29.77
N PRO A 39 11.59 31.49 -30.67
CA PRO A 39 10.21 31.96 -30.58
C PRO A 39 9.56 31.40 -29.32
N ASP A 40 8.72 32.21 -28.67
CA ASP A 40 7.98 31.81 -27.47
C ASP A 40 7.22 30.48 -27.65
N SER A 41 6.78 30.19 -28.89
CA SER A 41 6.12 28.93 -29.23
C SER A 41 7.02 27.71 -29.08
N GLU A 42 8.32 27.81 -29.40
CA GLU A 42 9.27 26.70 -29.21
C GLU A 42 9.57 26.47 -27.74
N VAL A 43 9.70 27.55 -26.96
CA VAL A 43 9.87 27.47 -25.50
C VAL A 43 8.63 26.85 -24.86
N ALA A 44 7.42 27.26 -25.28
CA ALA A 44 6.17 26.70 -24.79
C ALA A 44 6.04 25.20 -25.11
N ILE A 45 6.39 24.77 -26.33
CA ILE A 45 6.38 23.35 -26.71
C ILE A 45 7.38 22.56 -25.85
N ALA A 46 8.60 23.07 -25.67
CA ALA A 46 9.62 22.40 -24.87
C ALA A 46 9.20 22.26 -23.38
N MET A 47 8.63 23.32 -22.80
CA MET A 47 8.09 23.27 -21.44
C MET A 47 6.95 22.27 -21.33
N TYR A 48 6.03 22.26 -22.29
CA TYR A 48 4.87 21.36 -22.25
C TYR A 48 5.28 19.89 -22.43
N MET A 49 6.24 19.60 -23.31
CA MET A 49 6.84 18.26 -23.44
C MET A 49 7.41 17.79 -22.09
N SER A 50 8.22 18.63 -21.44
CA SER A 50 8.79 18.32 -20.12
C SER A 50 7.72 18.06 -19.06
N GLU A 51 6.64 18.85 -19.05
CA GLU A 51 5.54 18.66 -18.12
C GLU A 51 4.81 17.33 -18.35
N ILE A 52 4.50 16.97 -19.59
CA ILE A 52 3.82 15.71 -19.91
C ILE A 52 4.71 14.52 -19.58
N GLU A 53 6.01 14.58 -19.88
CA GLU A 53 6.95 13.52 -19.50
C GLU A 53 6.97 13.31 -17.97
N ASN A 54 6.99 14.39 -17.19
CA ASN A 54 6.92 14.31 -15.73
C ASN A 54 5.61 13.69 -15.25
N ARG A 55 4.48 14.05 -15.88
CA ARG A 55 3.17 13.46 -15.57
C ARG A 55 3.12 11.97 -15.93
N ALA A 56 3.72 11.57 -17.04
CA ALA A 56 3.81 10.17 -17.46
C ALA A 56 4.65 9.35 -16.47
N ARG A 57 5.80 9.89 -16.02
CA ARG A 57 6.61 9.27 -14.95
C ARG A 57 5.79 9.10 -13.67
N PHE A 58 5.08 10.13 -13.22
CA PHE A 58 4.26 10.07 -12.02
C PHE A 58 3.12 9.03 -12.14
N ALA A 59 2.45 8.96 -13.30
CA ALA A 59 1.40 7.96 -13.55
C ALA A 59 1.98 6.54 -13.50
N SER A 60 3.16 6.32 -14.11
CA SER A 60 3.86 5.03 -14.05
C SER A 60 4.24 4.64 -12.62
N ASP A 61 4.82 5.58 -11.86
CA ASP A 61 5.21 5.35 -10.45
C ASP A 61 3.99 5.00 -9.60
N ARG A 62 2.87 5.68 -9.82
CA ARG A 62 1.59 5.38 -9.15
C ARG A 62 1.13 3.96 -9.44
N THR A 63 1.06 3.56 -10.72
CA THR A 63 0.67 2.20 -11.12
C THR A 63 1.59 1.15 -10.50
N MET A 64 2.90 1.40 -10.48
CA MET A 64 3.87 0.51 -9.84
C MET A 64 3.66 0.40 -8.33
N CYS A 65 3.46 1.53 -7.63
CA CYS A 65 3.17 1.52 -6.20
C CYS A 65 1.89 0.73 -5.88
N MET A 66 0.86 0.87 -6.72
CA MET A 66 -0.39 0.14 -6.58
C MET A 66 -0.20 -1.36 -6.78
N SER A 67 0.59 -1.79 -7.78
CA SER A 67 0.86 -3.21 -8.00
C SER A 67 1.66 -3.83 -6.85
N ILE A 68 2.64 -3.12 -6.30
CA ILE A 68 3.40 -3.55 -5.10
C ILE A 68 2.47 -3.68 -3.89
N ALA A 69 1.62 -2.69 -3.65
CA ALA A 69 0.66 -2.73 -2.55
C ALA A 69 -0.30 -3.93 -2.69
N GLN A 70 -0.79 -4.18 -3.91
CA GLN A 70 -1.65 -5.33 -4.21
C GLN A 70 -0.92 -6.67 -4.00
N ALA A 71 0.34 -6.79 -4.42
CA ALA A 71 1.14 -7.99 -4.21
C ALA A 71 1.34 -8.24 -2.71
N ASN A 72 1.74 -7.22 -1.94
CA ASN A 72 1.90 -7.34 -0.49
C ASN A 72 0.60 -7.74 0.21
N HIS A 73 -0.53 -7.19 -0.21
CA HIS A 73 -1.84 -7.53 0.35
C HIS A 73 -2.22 -8.99 0.08
N ARG A 74 -2.03 -9.46 -1.16
CA ARG A 74 -2.36 -10.83 -1.56
C ARG A 74 -1.40 -11.84 -0.93
N ASP A 75 -0.10 -11.58 -0.99
CA ASP A 75 0.93 -12.54 -0.63
C ASP A 75 1.26 -12.51 0.86
N GLY A 76 0.83 -11.47 1.59
CA GLY A 76 1.16 -11.28 3.00
C GLY A 76 0.82 -12.49 3.87
N HIS A 77 -0.36 -13.10 3.68
CA HIS A 77 -0.75 -14.29 4.44
C HIS A 77 0.12 -15.53 4.12
N ILE A 78 0.54 -15.69 2.86
CA ILE A 78 1.43 -16.78 2.42
C ILE A 78 2.80 -16.59 3.05
N VAL A 79 3.33 -15.37 2.99
CA VAL A 79 4.62 -15.03 3.61
C VAL A 79 4.58 -15.30 5.11
N SER A 80 3.51 -14.91 5.82
CA SER A 80 3.35 -15.21 7.24
C SER A 80 3.36 -16.71 7.53
N ALA A 81 2.61 -17.51 6.76
CA ALA A 81 2.57 -18.96 6.94
C ALA A 81 3.95 -19.61 6.71
N ILE A 82 4.71 -19.13 5.71
CA ILE A 82 6.07 -19.62 5.44
C ILE A 82 7.02 -19.24 6.58
N VAL A 83 6.92 -18.02 7.11
CA VAL A 83 7.73 -17.58 8.27
C VAL A 83 7.45 -18.46 9.49
N GLU A 84 6.18 -18.72 9.80
CA GLU A 84 5.80 -19.60 10.91
C GLU A 84 6.35 -21.03 10.73
N GLN A 85 6.28 -21.55 9.50
CA GLN A 85 6.83 -22.86 9.17
C GLN A 85 8.36 -22.91 9.33
N GLU A 86 9.06 -21.87 8.90
CA GLU A 86 10.52 -21.76 9.05
C GLU A 86 10.92 -21.68 10.53
N GLU A 87 10.22 -20.87 11.34
CA GLU A 87 10.44 -20.80 12.79
C GLU A 87 10.22 -22.14 13.49
N GLN A 88 9.22 -22.91 13.05
CA GLN A 88 9.00 -24.27 13.53
C GLN A 88 10.15 -25.19 13.13
N ALA A 89 10.61 -25.14 11.87
CA ALA A 89 11.72 -25.95 11.39
C ALA A 89 13.04 -25.65 12.12
N VAL A 90 13.28 -24.39 12.48
CA VAL A 90 14.42 -23.99 13.32
C VAL A 90 14.35 -24.63 14.70
N ARG A 91 13.20 -24.54 15.38
CA ARG A 91 13.01 -25.15 16.71
C ARG A 91 13.16 -26.68 16.67
N ASP A 92 12.60 -27.32 15.64
CA ASP A 92 12.72 -28.77 15.46
C ASP A 92 14.18 -29.19 15.26
N ARG A 93 14.95 -28.40 14.50
CA ARG A 93 16.39 -28.62 14.31
C ARG A 93 17.18 -28.47 15.62
N GLU A 94 16.90 -27.44 16.41
CA GLU A 94 17.55 -27.22 17.72
C GLU A 94 17.30 -28.39 18.67
N LEU A 95 16.05 -28.85 18.76
CA LEU A 95 15.68 -30.02 19.56
C LEU A 95 16.39 -31.29 19.09
N ALA A 96 16.43 -31.53 17.78
CA ALA A 96 17.11 -32.69 17.21
C ALA A 96 18.63 -32.69 17.53
N VAL A 97 19.28 -31.53 17.43
CA VAL A 97 20.70 -31.38 17.78
C VAL A 97 20.93 -31.63 19.27
N PHE A 98 20.08 -31.07 20.14
CA PHE A 98 20.18 -31.29 21.59
C PHE A 98 20.00 -32.76 21.98
N LEU A 99 19.00 -33.44 21.41
CA LEU A 99 18.76 -34.86 21.65
C LEU A 99 19.90 -35.73 21.12
N SER A 100 20.45 -35.40 19.94
CA SER A 100 21.62 -36.10 19.38
C SER A 100 22.84 -35.95 20.27
N GLN A 101 23.13 -34.75 20.79
CA GLN A 101 24.25 -34.51 21.71
C GLN A 101 24.06 -35.28 23.03
N ARG A 102 22.84 -35.27 23.59
CA ARG A 102 22.54 -36.02 24.82
C ARG A 102 22.65 -37.54 24.64
N SER A 103 22.24 -38.06 23.48
CA SER A 103 22.39 -39.49 23.18
C SER A 103 23.85 -39.90 23.00
N GLN A 104 24.68 -39.05 22.37
CA GLN A 104 26.11 -39.31 22.23
C GLN A 104 26.82 -39.30 23.59
N ASN A 105 26.51 -38.33 24.46
CA ASN A 105 27.08 -38.26 25.80
C ASN A 105 26.71 -39.46 26.69
N ASN A 106 25.53 -40.06 26.48
CA ASN A 106 25.10 -41.25 27.22
C ASN A 106 25.76 -42.54 26.69
N GLN A 107 25.98 -42.68 25.38
CA GLN A 107 26.66 -43.85 24.80
C GLN A 107 28.15 -43.92 25.17
N SER A 108 28.78 -42.79 25.49
CA SER A 108 30.16 -42.76 26.00
C SER A 108 30.31 -43.06 27.50
N ARG A 109 29.22 -43.33 28.24
CA ARG A 109 29.24 -43.65 29.69
C ARG A 109 29.01 -45.13 30.02
N ASP A 110 28.89 -46.00 29.02
CA ASP A 110 28.69 -47.46 29.22
C ASP A 110 30.01 -48.26 29.24
N GLU A 111 31.17 -47.59 29.37
CA GLU A 111 32.43 -48.24 29.75
C GLU A 111 32.93 -47.65 31.09
N ASP A 112 32.79 -48.48 32.14
CA ASP A 112 33.37 -48.42 33.49
C ASP A 112 32.68 -47.64 34.63
N HIS A 113 32.19 -48.46 35.58
CA HIS A 113 32.24 -48.34 37.05
C HIS A 113 31.20 -47.47 37.80
N ASP A 114 30.60 -48.12 38.81
CA ASP A 114 29.79 -47.61 39.91
C ASP A 114 30.25 -46.26 40.47
N GLU A 115 29.30 -45.37 40.76
CA GLU A 115 29.12 -44.65 42.04
C GLU A 115 28.01 -43.59 41.90
N ASP A 116 27.33 -43.34 43.02
CA ASP A 116 26.30 -42.33 43.27
C ASP A 116 26.61 -40.96 42.63
N GLU A 117 25.72 -40.45 41.76
CA GLU A 117 25.58 -38.99 41.63
C GLU A 117 24.18 -38.51 41.23
N ASN A 118 23.69 -37.60 42.06
CA ASN A 118 22.46 -36.84 41.99
C ASN A 118 22.33 -36.07 40.65
N VAL A 119 21.70 -36.70 39.65
CA VAL A 119 21.29 -36.01 38.43
C VAL A 119 20.16 -35.06 38.78
N THR A 120 20.53 -33.82 39.10
CA THR A 120 19.58 -32.70 39.17
C THR A 120 18.98 -32.55 37.79
N LEU A 121 17.77 -33.11 37.63
CA LEU A 121 16.93 -32.99 36.46
C LEU A 121 16.60 -31.51 36.29
N SER A 122 17.46 -30.79 35.56
CA SER A 122 17.13 -29.48 35.03
C SER A 122 16.11 -29.75 33.93
N GLN A 123 14.85 -29.84 34.35
CA GLN A 123 13.70 -29.77 33.48
C GLN A 123 13.95 -28.61 32.49
N PRO A 124 13.80 -28.83 31.18
CA PRO A 124 13.65 -27.69 30.29
C PRO A 124 12.38 -27.00 30.78
N VAL A 125 12.54 -25.79 31.32
CA VAL A 125 11.40 -24.97 31.66
C VAL A 125 10.76 -24.62 30.33
N CYS A 126 9.74 -25.37 29.95
CA CYS A 126 8.75 -24.94 28.99
C CYS A 126 8.04 -23.75 29.65
N TYR A 127 8.67 -22.57 29.59
CA TYR A 127 7.91 -21.35 29.73
C TYR A 127 6.89 -21.39 28.59
N PRO A 128 5.58 -21.36 28.87
CA PRO A 128 4.73 -20.61 27.97
C PRO A 128 5.38 -19.23 28.01
N SER A 129 6.06 -18.84 26.92
CA SER A 129 6.25 -17.42 26.71
C SER A 129 4.83 -16.90 26.67
N ASP A 130 4.42 -16.32 27.79
CA ASP A 130 3.24 -15.50 27.89
C ASP A 130 3.37 -14.59 26.69
N GLY A 131 2.60 -14.91 25.66
CA GLY A 131 2.42 -14.10 24.47
C GLY A 131 1.67 -12.86 24.91
N GLY A 132 2.30 -12.10 25.82
CA GLY A 132 2.17 -10.67 25.88
C GLY A 132 2.39 -10.25 24.45
N ILE A 133 1.27 -9.96 23.80
CA ILE A 133 1.16 -9.20 22.58
C ILE A 133 1.98 -7.96 22.88
N GLN A 134 3.29 -8.03 22.61
CA GLN A 134 4.09 -6.85 22.38
C GLN A 134 3.45 -6.31 21.11
N GLN A 135 2.48 -5.41 21.31
CA GLN A 135 1.92 -4.61 20.24
C GLN A 135 3.13 -4.09 19.46
N PRO A 136 3.38 -4.57 18.24
CA PRO A 136 4.54 -4.14 17.50
C PRO A 136 4.36 -2.64 17.31
N ALA A 137 5.38 -1.90 17.71
CA ALA A 137 5.39 -0.46 17.79
C ALA A 137 5.20 0.19 16.40
N THR A 138 3.97 0.26 15.86
CA THR A 138 3.69 0.95 14.59
C THR A 138 2.23 1.39 14.39
N SER A 139 1.51 1.88 15.43
CA SER A 139 0.14 2.40 15.21
C SER A 139 0.05 3.49 14.12
N ALA A 140 1.12 4.28 13.95
CA ALA A 140 1.22 5.29 12.89
C ALA A 140 1.49 4.69 11.50
N SER A 141 2.30 3.63 11.39
CA SER A 141 2.61 3.00 10.11
C SER A 141 1.42 2.17 9.62
N ASP A 142 0.77 1.43 10.51
CA ASP A 142 -0.45 0.67 10.21
C ASP A 142 -1.61 1.58 9.81
N GLU A 143 -1.77 2.73 10.47
CA GLU A 143 -2.73 3.75 10.04
C GLU A 143 -2.46 4.24 8.63
N PHE A 144 -1.20 4.59 8.33
CA PHE A 144 -0.82 5.08 7.01
C PHE A 144 -1.03 4.02 5.93
N LEU A 145 -0.67 2.76 6.21
CA LEU A 145 -0.90 1.63 5.31
C LEU A 145 -2.39 1.38 5.08
N ARG A 146 -3.23 1.41 6.13
CA ARG A 146 -4.69 1.34 5.98
C ARG A 146 -5.25 2.46 5.15
N LYS A 147 -4.73 3.68 5.33
CA LYS A 147 -5.14 4.86 4.57
C LYS A 147 -4.81 4.73 3.10
N LEU A 148 -3.60 4.24 2.79
CA LEU A 148 -3.19 3.93 1.42
C LEU A 148 -4.04 2.81 0.82
N HIS A 149 -4.35 1.76 1.58
CA HIS A 149 -5.24 0.69 1.13
C HIS A 149 -6.61 1.25 0.70
N ILE A 150 -7.25 2.06 1.55
CA ILE A 150 -8.56 2.66 1.24
C ILE A 150 -8.48 3.57 0.01
N MET A 151 -7.42 4.37 -0.11
CA MET A 151 -7.29 5.32 -1.24
C MET A 151 -6.95 4.67 -2.58
N TYR A 152 -6.27 3.53 -2.58
CA TYR A 152 -5.67 2.97 -3.79
C TYR A 152 -6.13 1.55 -4.14
N MET A 153 -6.72 0.80 -3.21
CA MET A 153 -7.15 -0.58 -3.43
C MET A 153 -8.67 -0.72 -3.40
N ASP A 154 -9.36 -0.06 -2.48
CA ASP A 154 -10.83 -0.16 -2.36
C ASP A 154 -11.59 0.64 -3.43
N ALA A 155 -10.99 1.68 -4.01
CA ALA A 155 -11.60 2.47 -5.09
C ALA A 155 -11.72 1.71 -6.44
N ASN A 156 -11.01 0.58 -6.58
CA ASN A 156 -11.04 -0.29 -7.76
C ASN A 156 -11.84 -1.59 -7.54
N ALA A 157 -12.47 -1.77 -6.39
CA ALA A 157 -13.44 -2.84 -6.20
C ALA A 157 -14.72 -2.44 -6.95
N GLY A 158 -14.79 -2.84 -8.22
CA GLY A 158 -15.89 -2.58 -9.12
C GLY A 158 -17.25 -2.88 -8.48
N ASP A 159 -18.12 -1.88 -8.58
CA ASP A 159 -19.56 -2.03 -8.47
C ASP A 159 -20.03 -2.73 -9.75
N ASP A 160 -20.17 -4.05 -9.66
CA ASP A 160 -20.74 -4.90 -10.71
C ASP A 160 -22.28 -4.70 -10.74
N ASP A 161 -22.78 -3.47 -10.94
CA ASP A 161 -24.22 -3.21 -11.16
C ASP A 161 -24.46 -2.66 -12.56
N ASP A 162 -24.75 -3.57 -13.49
CA ASP A 162 -25.29 -3.31 -14.82
C ASP A 162 -26.70 -2.70 -14.72
N THR A 163 -26.82 -1.42 -14.39
CA THR A 163 -28.07 -0.67 -14.58
C THR A 163 -27.84 0.56 -15.47
N ILE A 164 -28.02 0.35 -16.78
CA ILE A 164 -28.09 1.40 -17.80
C ILE A 164 -29.21 2.39 -17.48
N SER A 165 -28.86 3.59 -17.02
CA SER A 165 -29.81 4.73 -16.97
C SER A 165 -29.23 5.92 -17.71
N SER A 166 -29.63 6.02 -18.97
CA SER A 166 -29.38 7.15 -19.85
C SER A 166 -30.22 8.36 -19.42
N GLN A 167 -29.64 9.29 -18.67
CA GLN A 167 -30.15 10.67 -18.52
C GLN A 167 -29.02 11.71 -18.70
N PRO A 168 -29.29 12.83 -19.40
CA PRO A 168 -28.30 13.87 -19.64
C PRO A 168 -28.20 14.82 -18.43
N GLU A 169 -27.09 14.80 -17.71
CA GLU A 169 -26.86 15.62 -16.52
C GLU A 169 -26.26 16.98 -16.84
N SER A 170 -27.03 17.85 -17.49
CA SER A 170 -26.73 19.29 -17.47
C SER A 170 -27.56 19.92 -16.34
N SER A 171 -26.88 20.48 -15.32
CA SER A 171 -27.40 21.34 -14.22
C SER A 171 -27.88 20.64 -12.92
N SER A 172 -26.96 20.16 -12.07
CA SER A 172 -27.29 19.90 -10.64
C SER A 172 -26.10 19.99 -9.67
N TRP A 173 -25.07 20.79 -9.97
CA TRP A 173 -23.82 20.75 -9.21
C TRP A 173 -23.80 21.67 -7.97
N GLY A 174 -24.91 22.34 -7.66
CA GLY A 174 -25.02 23.29 -6.56
C GLY A 174 -25.88 22.88 -5.36
N SER A 175 -26.68 21.79 -5.44
CA SER A 175 -27.75 21.55 -4.45
C SER A 175 -27.68 20.24 -3.65
N SER A 176 -26.54 19.53 -3.66
CA SER A 176 -26.41 18.26 -2.89
C SER A 176 -25.40 18.31 -1.74
N ARG A 177 -24.75 19.44 -1.46
CA ARG A 177 -23.81 19.54 -0.32
C ARG A 177 -24.46 19.55 1.06
N LEU A 178 -25.79 19.48 1.14
CA LEU A 178 -26.52 19.34 2.42
C LEU A 178 -27.70 18.38 2.26
N ARG A 179 -27.42 17.10 2.09
CA ARG A 179 -28.34 16.07 2.57
C ARG A 179 -27.65 15.24 3.64
N PRO A 180 -28.13 15.25 4.90
CA PRO A 180 -27.84 14.15 5.81
C PRO A 180 -28.64 12.96 5.28
N MET A 181 -27.99 12.06 4.55
CA MET A 181 -28.61 10.80 4.15
C MET A 181 -28.40 9.80 5.28
N SER A 182 -29.44 9.73 6.09
CA SER A 182 -29.87 8.58 6.87
C SER A 182 -29.75 7.27 6.09
N ASP A 183 -29.31 6.23 6.80
CA ASP A 183 -29.63 4.81 6.64
C ASP A 183 -30.14 4.39 5.27
N THR A 184 -29.20 4.10 4.37
CA THR A 184 -29.41 3.13 3.30
C THR A 184 -28.44 1.98 3.56
N SER A 185 -29.02 0.90 4.07
CA SER A 185 -28.42 -0.40 4.29
C SER A 185 -27.75 -0.92 3.00
N GLY A 186 -26.43 -1.06 3.02
CA GLY A 186 -25.70 -1.88 2.04
C GLY A 186 -24.76 -1.12 1.08
N SER A 187 -23.97 -0.16 1.54
CA SER A 187 -22.70 0.20 0.88
C SER A 187 -21.77 0.87 1.88
N GLY A 188 -20.48 0.55 1.82
CA GLY A 188 -19.47 0.75 2.87
C GLY A 188 -19.59 2.06 3.66
N ARG A 189 -19.80 1.91 4.97
CA ARG A 189 -19.72 2.99 5.95
C ARG A 189 -18.31 3.60 5.84
N ARG A 190 -18.18 4.77 5.20
CA ARG A 190 -16.88 5.44 5.05
C ARG A 190 -16.31 5.70 6.44
N ASP A 191 -15.14 5.15 6.73
CA ASP A 191 -14.49 5.34 8.03
C ASP A 191 -14.24 6.83 8.27
N VAL A 192 -14.72 7.32 9.41
CA VAL A 192 -14.54 8.70 9.89
C VAL A 192 -13.76 8.71 11.20
N ARG A 193 -12.92 9.72 11.37
CA ARG A 193 -12.14 9.97 12.58
C ARG A 193 -12.56 11.30 13.20
N ARG A 194 -12.68 11.34 14.53
CA ARG A 194 -12.97 12.57 15.27
C ARG A 194 -11.68 13.32 15.57
N CYS A 195 -11.61 14.59 15.19
CA CYS A 195 -10.50 15.47 15.56
C CYS A 195 -10.49 15.70 17.08
N THR A 196 -9.33 15.57 17.73
CA THR A 196 -9.20 15.82 19.17
C THR A 196 -9.25 17.30 19.54
N SER A 197 -8.94 18.20 18.61
CA SER A 197 -8.94 19.66 18.83
C SER A 197 -10.31 20.30 18.63
N CYS A 198 -10.97 20.02 17.49
CA CYS A 198 -12.26 20.64 17.15
C CYS A 198 -13.47 19.72 17.33
N LEU A 199 -13.24 18.44 17.67
CA LEU A 199 -14.29 17.43 17.89
C LEU A 199 -15.16 17.09 16.67
N ASN A 200 -14.86 17.66 15.50
CA ASN A 200 -15.54 17.36 14.24
C ASN A 200 -15.06 16.03 13.65
N GLU A 201 -15.92 15.40 12.87
CA GLU A 201 -15.62 14.20 12.12
C GLU A 201 -14.95 14.54 10.79
N HIS A 202 -13.88 13.83 10.46
CA HIS A 202 -13.14 13.96 9.22
C HIS A 202 -12.98 12.58 8.56
N PRO A 203 -12.90 12.49 7.22
CA PRO A 203 -12.64 11.23 6.54
C PRO A 203 -11.34 10.59 7.02
N PHE A 204 -11.35 9.27 7.25
CA PHE A 204 -10.15 8.52 7.64
C PHE A 204 -9.01 8.69 6.63
N THR A 205 -9.33 8.86 5.35
CA THR A 205 -8.38 9.12 4.25
C THR A 205 -7.80 10.53 4.22
N SER A 206 -8.16 11.43 5.15
CA SER A 206 -7.55 12.76 5.26
C SER A 206 -6.12 12.70 5.80
N VAL A 207 -5.11 12.83 4.95
CA VAL A 207 -3.67 12.73 5.33
C VAL A 207 -3.16 13.97 6.07
N ALA A 208 -3.90 15.07 6.06
CA ALA A 208 -3.57 16.26 6.82
C ALA A 208 -3.61 15.98 8.33
N ARG A 209 -2.52 16.31 9.06
CA ARG A 209 -2.45 16.15 10.52
C ARG A 209 -3.44 17.04 11.28
N CYS A 210 -3.80 18.18 10.70
CA CYS A 210 -4.81 19.11 11.21
C CYS A 210 -5.81 19.45 10.10
N PRO A 211 -6.81 18.60 9.83
CA PRO A 211 -7.82 18.89 8.80
C PRO A 211 -8.72 20.08 9.16
N CYS A 212 -8.71 20.51 10.43
CA CYS A 212 -9.44 21.67 10.92
C CYS A 212 -8.66 23.00 10.86
N GLY A 213 -7.39 23.00 10.42
CA GLY A 213 -6.60 24.23 10.26
C GLY A 213 -6.24 24.97 11.56
N HIS A 214 -6.37 24.31 12.72
CA HIS A 214 -5.83 24.76 14.01
C HIS A 214 -4.43 24.17 14.23
#